data_AF-A0A961Z3S5-F1
#
_entry.id   AF-A0A961Z3S5-F1
#
_cell.length_a   1.000
_cell.length_b   1.000
_cell.length_c   1.000
_cell.angle_alpha   90.00
_cell.angle_beta   90.00
_cell.angle_gamma   90.00
#
_symmetry.space_group_name_H-M   'P 1'
#
loop_
_entity.id
_entity.type
_entity.pdbx_description
1 polymer ?
#
loop_
_entity_poly.entity_id
_entity_poly.type
_entity_poly.pdbx_seq_one_letter_code
_entity_poly.pdbx_strand_id
1 'polypeptide(L)' 'MSRGELPRWVDLGLIPLLNLAAAFAVAGLVVLFVGESPVRAVEVLLFGAFGYGEGIGYTLHY' A
#
# COMPACT_ATOMS: atom_id res chain seq x y z
N MET A 1 26.60 -11.82 25.19
CA MET A 1 26.30 -12.58 23.96
C MET A 1 25.14 -11.87 23.27
N SER A 2 25.37 -10.97 22.32
CA SER A 2 24.26 -10.40 21.53
C SER A 2 23.77 -11.50 20.60
N ARG A 3 22.69 -12.18 20.99
CA ARG A 3 22.04 -13.18 20.15
C ARG A 3 21.51 -12.46 18.91
N GLY A 4 22.16 -12.66 17.77
CA GLY A 4 21.60 -12.48 16.43
C GLY A 4 20.61 -11.34 16.24
N GLU A 5 20.97 -10.12 16.63
CA GLU A 5 20.15 -8.95 16.29
C GLU A 5 20.28 -8.68 14.80
N LEU A 6 19.14 -8.60 14.11
CA LEU A 6 19.11 -8.23 12.70
C LEU A 6 19.77 -6.85 12.53
N PRO A 7 20.49 -6.62 11.41
CA PRO A 7 20.99 -5.29 11.11
C PRO A 7 19.83 -4.28 11.10
N ARG A 8 20.01 -3.12 11.74
CA ARG A 8 18.95 -2.10 11.89
C ARG A 8 18.24 -1.70 10.59
N TRP A 9 18.90 -1.81 9.44
CA TRP A 9 18.28 -1.51 8.13
C TRP A 9 17.21 -2.54 7.73
N VAL A 10 17.32 -3.78 8.22
CA VAL A 10 16.32 -4.84 7.98
C VAL A 10 15.03 -4.48 8.70
N ASP A 11 15.13 -4.09 9.97
CA ASP A 11 13.98 -3.72 10.80
C ASP A 11 13.29 -2.45 10.28
N LEU A 12 14.08 -1.45 9.85
CA LEU A 12 13.55 -0.15 9.44
C LEU A 12 13.11 -0.09 7.97
N GLY A 13 13.65 -0.95 7.11
CA GLY A 13 13.44 -0.87 5.67
C GLY A 13 12.88 -2.16 5.08
N LEU A 14 13.64 -3.25 5.18
CA LEU A 14 13.32 -4.49 4.48
C LEU A 14 12.00 -5.11 4.96
N ILE A 15 11.82 -5.24 6.27
CA ILE A 15 10.61 -5.85 6.83
C ILE A 15 9.36 -5.01 6.48
N PRO A 16 9.33 -3.68 6.68
CA PRO A 16 8.20 -2.85 6.26
C PRO A 16 7.91 -2.95 4.76
N LEU A 17 8.95 -2.94 3.92
CA LEU A 17 8.78 -3.02 2.46
C LEU A 17 8.19 -4.36 2.04
N LEU A 18 8.64 -5.47 2.63
CA LEU A 18 8.09 -6.80 2.36
C LEU A 18 6.64 -6.91 2.82
N ASN A 19 6.30 -6.35 3.98
CA ASN A 19 4.92 -6.31 4.46
C ASN A 19 4.02 -5.51 3.51
N LEU A 20 4.49 -4.36 3.04
CA LEU A 20 3.75 -3.53 2.09
C LEU A 20 3.57 -4.25 0.74
N ALA A 21 4.63 -4.88 0.23
CA ALA A 21 4.58 -5.65 -1.01
C ALA A 21 3.60 -6.83 -0.89
N ALA A 22 3.63 -7.56 0.23
CA ALA A 22 2.70 -8.64 0.51
C ALA A 22 1.26 -8.12 0.60
N ALA A 23 1.03 -6.98 1.26
CA ALA A 23 -0.28 -6.35 1.33
C ALA A 23 -0.82 -5.99 -0.06
N PHE A 24 0.00 -5.38 -0.92
CA PHE A 24 -0.39 -5.09 -2.31
C PHE A 24 -0.66 -6.36 -3.12
N ALA A 25 0.16 -7.40 -2.95
CA ALA A 25 -0.04 -8.67 -3.64
C ALA A 25 -1.36 -9.32 -3.24
N VAL A 26 -1.64 -9.42 -1.93
CA VAL A 26 -2.88 -10.03 -1.43
C VAL A 26 -4.10 -9.20 -1.82
N ALA A 27 -4.06 -7.87 -1.64
CA ALA A 27 -5.15 -7.00 -2.04
C ALA A 27 -5.41 -7.06 -3.56
N GLY A 28 -4.35 -7.06 -4.37
CA GLY A 28 -4.44 -7.21 -5.81
C GLY A 28 -5.06 -8.54 -6.23
N LEU A 29 -4.68 -9.65 -5.58
CA LEU A 29 -5.29 -10.96 -5.82
C LEU A 29 -6.79 -10.96 -5.50
N VAL A 30 -7.19 -10.33 -4.40
CA VAL A 30 -8.62 -10.18 -4.05
C VAL A 30 -9.38 -9.42 -5.15
N VAL A 31 -8.83 -8.32 -5.64
CA VAL A 31 -9.45 -7.55 -6.74
C VAL A 31 -9.55 -8.38 -8.02
N LEU A 32 -8.50 -9.13 -8.36
CA LEU A 32 -8.51 -10.05 -9.50
C LEU A 32 -9.57 -11.15 -9.35
N PHE A 33 -9.76 -11.69 -8.15
CA PHE A 33 -10.78 -12.73 -7.91
C PHE A 33 -12.21 -12.23 -8.12
N VAL A 34 -12.47 -10.93 -7.93
CA VAL A 34 -13.77 -10.31 -8.22
C VAL A 34 -13.92 -9.98 -9.72
N GLY A 35 -12.86 -10.18 -10.52
CA GLY A 35 -12.87 -9.94 -11.97
C GLY A 35 -12.48 -8.52 -12.37
N GLU A 36 -11.94 -7.74 -11.45
CA GLU A 36 -11.59 -6.34 -11.66
C GLU A 36 -10.07 -6.14 -11.87
N SER A 37 -9.69 -4.98 -12.44
CA SER A 37 -8.27 -4.62 -12.61
C SER A 37 -7.72 -3.95 -11.35
N PRO A 38 -6.70 -4.54 -10.67
CA PRO A 38 -6.08 -3.95 -9.48
C PRO A 38 -5.43 -2.60 -9.79
N VAL A 39 -4.80 -2.48 -10.95
CA VAL A 39 -4.14 -1.24 -11.38
C VAL A 39 -5.17 -0.14 -11.56
N ARG A 40 -6.30 -0.46 -12.22
CA ARG A 40 -7.39 0.51 -12.40
C ARG A 40 -8.03 0.90 -11.07
N ALA A 41 -8.18 -0.05 -10.15
CA ALA A 41 -8.68 0.25 -8.81
C ALA A 41 -7.78 1.27 -8.10
N VAL A 42 -6.46 1.09 -8.17
CA VAL A 42 -5.49 2.06 -7.61
C VAL A 42 -5.60 3.42 -8.32
N GLU A 43 -5.70 3.46 -9.64
CA GLU A 43 -5.89 4.71 -10.39
C GLU A 43 -7.15 5.47 -9.94
N VAL A 44 -8.26 4.75 -9.76
CA VAL A 44 -9.52 5.33 -9.29
C VAL A 44 -9.39 5.88 -7.87
N LEU A 45 -8.71 5.16 -6.97
CA LEU A 45 -8.45 5.63 -5.61
C LEU A 45 -7.57 6.89 -5.59
N LEU A 46 -6.50 6.90 -6.38
CA LEU A 46 -5.60 8.05 -6.48
C LEU A 46 -6.31 9.26 -7.08
N PHE A 47 -7.11 9.07 -8.12
CA PHE A 47 -7.90 10.15 -8.71
C PHE A 47 -8.98 10.66 -7.76
N GLY A 48 -9.66 9.77 -7.01
CA GLY A 48 -10.62 10.17 -5.99
C GLY A 48 -9.99 11.00 -4.88
N ALA A 49 -8.78 10.64 -4.46
CA ALA A 49 -8.07 11.32 -3.38
C ALA A 49 -7.41 12.64 -3.82
N PHE A 50 -6.85 12.70 -5.04
CA PHE A 50 -5.98 13.81 -5.45
C PHE A 50 -6.32 14.44 -6.81
N GLY A 51 -7.25 13.86 -7.56
CA GLY A 51 -7.54 14.27 -8.95
C GLY A 51 -8.27 15.61 -9.08
N TYR A 52 -8.85 16.13 -8.00
CA TYR A 52 -9.57 17.39 -7.97
C TYR A 52 -9.48 18.06 -6.60
N GLY A 53 -9.69 19.38 -6.54
CA GLY A 53 -9.46 20.19 -5.33
C GLY A 53 -10.26 19.72 -4.12
N GLU A 54 -11.54 19.36 -4.31
CA GLU A 54 -12.34 18.82 -3.21
C GLU A 54 -11.88 17.42 -2.77
N GLY A 55 -11.35 16.58 -3.66
CA GLY A 55 -10.84 15.25 -3.34
C GLY A 55 -9.72 15.30 -2.28
N ILE A 56 -8.84 16.30 -2.40
CA ILE A 56 -7.79 16.56 -1.40
C ILE A 56 -8.43 16.97 -0.07
N GLY A 57 -9.43 17.85 -0.11
CA GLY A 57 -10.20 18.27 1.06
C GLY A 57 -10.84 17.10 1.79
N TYR A 58 -11.48 16.18 1.05
CA TYR A 58 -12.05 14.96 1.62
C TYR A 58 -10.99 14.02 2.20
N THR A 59 -9.86 13.85 1.50
CA THR A 59 -8.77 12.97 1.95
C THR A 59 -8.11 13.46 3.25
N LEU A 60 -8.02 14.78 3.45
CA LEU A 60 -7.45 15.37 4.67
C LEU A 60 -8.48 15.55 5.80
N HIS A 61 -9.77 15.55 5.47
CA HIS A 61 -10.83 15.69 6.45
C HIS A 61 -11.01 14.43 7.30
N TYR A 62 -10.84 13.25 6.67
CA TYR A 62 -10.91 11.93 7.31
C TYR A 62 -9.52 11.42 7.69
#